data_AF-A0AB73BZ89-F1
#
_entry.id   AF-A0AB73BZ89-F1
#
_cell.length_a   1.000
_cell.length_b   1.000
_cell.length_c   1.000
_cell.angle_alpha   90.00
_cell.angle_beta   90.00
_cell.angle_gamma   90.00
#
_symmetry.space_group_name_H-M   'P 1'
#
loop_
_entity.id
_entity.type
_entity.pdbx_description
1 polymer ?
#
loop_
_entity_poly.entity_id
_entity_poly.type
_entity_poly.pdbx_seq_one_letter_code
_entity_poly.pdbx_strand_id
1 'polypeptide(L)'
;MYVAVTGRGKAKVVQFCEQHRIPGTKKKKTIVIRTLGNYEKMLEENPNIIAELKEKAKILTNLEKEKKQELNTSLFRFGHSLIKKVWEEMHLNTLFEEELSKTLFSLVVYRLGSSYTNFRTNRKTPFANLEAISYQNFYHLLEVLAEKKEEVVQHLGKFFNKKTSRSNEMAYYHISSYNYNSYWRDLHGSPHFFLQKEKEDLPFSMVLLLDRNGIPISYDLFTKKFVLEQQLEEVKQKLKLEKLVILSANRNKVEQGEYILPVNFLDLPFSLQLQIISEEDWKITEKDEETGEILSKEKTVSFDKHLKVYVSWSKKRAFRDYVEGNQKNGYYYISTNDFSIENSEMLKIFQHIWNIEEKFRITHVDFERQHIRGHFCLCFLCLCIIRYFQYLLGSEGKASVPMIYANKAISNPMVLIQRKSENAIVHPIHLTNSFLKLANLLGMKKIEENMSLREFEACVKLNFKL
;
A
#
# COMPACT_ATOMS: atom_id res chain seq x y z
N MET A 1 29.57 -10.16 28.45
CA MET A 1 30.55 -9.26 29.08
C MET A 1 31.89 -9.95 29.28
N TYR A 2 33.02 -9.23 29.32
CA TYR A 2 34.36 -9.77 29.65
C TYR A 2 35.22 -8.73 30.37
N VAL A 3 36.30 -9.18 31.01
CA VAL A 3 37.27 -8.31 31.70
C VAL A 3 38.39 -7.88 30.75
N ALA A 4 38.68 -6.59 30.69
CA ALA A 4 39.80 -6.03 29.94
C ALA A 4 40.69 -5.18 30.85
N VAL A 5 42.00 -5.23 30.62
CA VAL A 5 42.96 -4.30 31.21
C VAL A 5 43.39 -3.32 30.12
N THR A 6 43.16 -2.03 30.35
CA THR A 6 43.41 -0.97 29.36
C THR A 6 44.30 0.12 29.95
N GLY A 7 45.05 0.83 29.12
CA GLY A 7 46.05 1.82 29.54
C GLY A 7 47.49 1.33 29.41
N ARG A 8 48.46 2.21 29.69
CA ARG A 8 49.91 1.94 29.60
C ARG A 8 50.62 2.26 30.92
N GLY A 9 51.64 1.46 31.26
CA GLY A 9 52.41 1.64 32.49
C GLY A 9 51.55 1.60 33.76
N LYS A 10 51.84 2.51 34.70
CA LYS A 10 51.16 2.63 36.01
C LYS A 10 49.70 3.11 35.90
N ALA A 11 49.25 3.53 34.72
CA ALA A 11 47.88 4.00 34.48
C ALA A 11 46.94 2.88 34.00
N LYS A 12 47.35 1.61 34.09
CA LYS A 12 46.49 0.47 33.72
C LYS A 12 45.26 0.39 34.63
N VAL A 13 44.10 0.20 34.03
CA VAL A 13 42.82 0.02 34.75
C VAL A 13 42.13 -1.26 34.32
N VAL A 14 41.43 -1.90 35.26
CA VAL A 14 40.59 -3.08 35.02
C VAL A 14 39.16 -2.64 34.74
N GLN A 15 38.57 -3.17 33.68
CA GLN A 15 37.25 -2.77 33.19
C GLN A 15 36.39 -3.99 32.83
N PHE A 16 35.08 -3.89 33.05
CA PHE A 16 34.09 -4.75 32.41
C PHE A 16 33.68 -4.14 31.07
N CYS A 17 33.76 -4.95 30.02
CA CYS A 17 33.52 -4.53 28.65
C CYS A 17 32.56 -5.48 27.91
N GLU A 18 31.91 -4.94 26.88
CA GLU A 18 31.11 -5.67 25.91
C GLU A 18 31.53 -5.34 24.48
N GLN A 19 31.32 -6.29 23.57
CA GLN A 19 31.50 -6.08 22.15
C GLN A 19 30.15 -6.13 21.43
N HIS A 20 29.82 -5.04 20.75
CA HIS A 20 28.62 -4.93 19.91
C HIS A 20 29.03 -4.88 18.45
N ARG A 21 28.37 -5.67 17.59
CA ARG A 21 28.62 -5.60 16.15
C ARG A 21 27.99 -4.33 15.59
N ILE A 22 28.74 -3.56 14.81
CA ILE A 22 28.21 -2.38 14.14
C ILE A 22 27.33 -2.87 12.97
N PRO A 23 26.02 -2.54 12.93
CA PRO A 23 25.11 -2.98 11.88
C PRO A 23 25.66 -2.62 10.48
N GLY A 24 25.56 -3.55 9.53
CA GLY A 24 26.05 -3.34 8.16
C GLY A 24 27.57 -3.48 7.97
N THR A 25 28.35 -3.79 9.02
CA THR A 25 29.79 -3.99 8.90
C THR A 25 30.27 -5.31 9.54
N LYS A 26 31.51 -5.69 9.25
CA LYS A 26 32.22 -6.77 9.97
C LYS A 26 32.93 -6.26 11.24
N LYS A 27 32.84 -4.96 11.55
CA LYS A 27 33.55 -4.35 12.69
C LYS A 27 32.74 -4.49 13.99
N LYS A 28 33.45 -4.64 15.11
CA LYS A 28 32.90 -4.66 16.46
C LYS A 28 33.29 -3.39 17.19
N LYS A 29 32.39 -2.83 17.98
CA LYS A 29 32.63 -1.71 18.89
C LYS A 29 32.68 -2.24 20.31
N THR A 30 33.74 -1.91 21.04
CA THR A 30 33.85 -2.21 22.47
C THR A 30 33.16 -1.10 23.26
N ILE A 31 32.26 -1.47 24.17
CA ILE A 31 31.59 -0.57 25.10
C ILE A 31 32.09 -0.92 26.51
N VAL A 32 32.62 0.08 27.23
CA VAL A 32 33.00 -0.08 28.64
C VAL A 32 31.75 0.06 29.48
N ILE A 33 31.38 -0.99 30.21
CA ILE A 33 30.23 -0.99 31.12
C ILE A 33 30.61 -0.30 32.41
N ARG A 34 31.76 -0.65 32.98
CA ARG A 34 32.22 -0.13 34.26
C ARG A 34 33.73 -0.26 34.40
N THR A 35 34.38 0.79 34.89
CA THR A 35 35.78 0.76 35.33
C THR A 35 35.83 0.38 36.81
N LEU A 36 36.66 -0.61 37.15
CA LEU A 36 36.73 -1.17 38.50
C LEU A 36 37.83 -0.53 39.35
N GLY A 37 38.99 -0.23 38.77
CA GLY A 37 40.12 0.33 39.51
C GLY A 37 41.45 0.17 38.80
N ASN A 38 42.54 0.60 39.46
CA ASN A 38 43.90 0.49 38.95
C ASN A 38 44.40 -0.97 39.04
N TYR A 39 45.00 -1.47 37.96
CA TYR A 39 45.44 -2.86 37.82
C TYR A 39 46.53 -3.25 38.83
N GLU A 40 47.52 -2.39 39.08
CA GLU A 40 48.65 -2.70 39.96
C GLU A 40 48.18 -2.77 41.42
N LYS A 41 47.39 -1.79 41.87
CA LYS A 41 46.81 -1.78 43.22
C LYS A 41 45.91 -2.99 43.50
N MET A 42 45.08 -3.38 42.53
CA MET A 42 44.18 -4.52 42.69
C MET A 42 44.93 -5.85 42.77
N LEU A 43 46.08 -5.98 42.12
CA LEU A 43 46.93 -7.18 42.20
C LEU A 43 47.74 -7.27 43.50
N GLU A 44 48.16 -6.12 44.04
CA GLU A 44 48.82 -6.05 45.35
C GLU A 44 47.89 -6.53 46.48
N GLU A 45 46.61 -6.16 46.41
CA GLU A 45 45.59 -6.58 47.38
C GLU A 45 45.13 -8.03 47.20
N ASN A 46 44.98 -8.48 45.95
CA ASN A 46 44.61 -9.86 45.64
C ASN A 46 45.29 -10.33 44.33
N PRO A 47 46.31 -11.21 44.41
CA PRO A 47 47.01 -11.74 43.22
C PRO A 47 46.09 -12.47 42.22
N ASN A 48 44.95 -13.00 42.67
CA ASN A 48 43.99 -13.75 41.85
C ASN A 48 42.80 -12.93 41.35
N ILE A 49 42.78 -11.61 41.60
CA ILE A 49 41.62 -10.74 41.32
C ILE A 49 41.12 -10.81 39.87
N ILE A 50 42.01 -10.98 38.89
CA ILE A 50 41.62 -11.05 37.48
C ILE A 50 40.89 -12.36 37.15
N ALA A 51 41.28 -13.47 37.77
CA ALA A 51 40.61 -14.76 37.58
C ALA A 51 39.20 -14.71 38.18
N GLU A 52 39.07 -14.17 39.40
CA GLU A 52 37.78 -13.98 40.07
C GLU A 52 36.84 -13.05 39.27
N LEU A 53 37.35 -11.93 38.76
CA LEU A 53 36.56 -11.01 37.95
C LEU A 53 36.13 -11.64 36.61
N LYS A 54 36.92 -12.53 36.03
CA LYS A 54 36.54 -13.29 34.81
C LYS A 54 35.40 -14.27 35.11
N GLU A 55 35.46 -15.01 36.21
CA GLU A 55 34.37 -15.90 36.63
C GLU A 55 33.10 -15.09 36.96
N LYS A 56 33.23 -13.96 37.66
CA LYS A 56 32.11 -13.04 37.90
C LYS A 56 31.51 -12.51 36.60
N ALA A 57 32.33 -12.16 35.61
CA ALA A 57 31.84 -11.73 34.29
C ALA A 57 31.07 -12.84 33.56
N LYS A 58 31.52 -14.09 33.70
CA LYS A 58 30.87 -15.26 33.12
C LYS A 58 29.52 -15.54 33.79
N ILE A 59 29.45 -15.50 35.12
CA ILE A 59 28.20 -15.64 35.89
C ILE A 59 27.21 -14.54 35.49
N LEU A 60 27.63 -13.27 35.49
CA LEU A 60 26.75 -12.16 35.10
C LEU A 60 26.29 -12.26 33.64
N THR A 61 27.16 -12.71 32.72
CA THR A 61 26.78 -12.95 31.33
C THR A 61 25.76 -14.09 31.22
N ASN A 62 25.88 -15.15 32.04
CA ASN A 62 24.91 -16.24 32.07
C ASN A 62 23.58 -15.80 32.69
N LEU A 63 23.59 -15.05 33.79
CA LEU A 63 22.38 -14.48 34.40
C LEU A 63 21.65 -13.52 33.44
N GLU A 64 22.37 -12.70 32.69
CA GLU A 64 21.76 -11.85 31.66
C GLU A 64 21.24 -12.66 30.47
N LYS A 65 21.92 -13.75 30.08
CA LYS A 65 21.44 -14.69 29.06
C LYS A 65 20.18 -15.42 29.53
N GLU A 66 20.12 -15.85 30.79
CA GLU A 66 18.96 -16.49 31.42
C GLU A 66 17.79 -15.50 31.51
N LYS A 67 18.01 -14.26 31.97
CA LYS A 67 16.97 -13.20 31.95
C LYS A 67 16.46 -12.88 30.53
N LYS A 68 17.34 -12.89 29.53
CA LYS A 68 16.96 -12.71 28.11
C LYS A 68 16.29 -13.96 27.52
N GLN A 69 16.59 -15.15 28.02
CA GLN A 69 15.92 -16.40 27.64
C GLN A 69 14.52 -16.51 28.27
N GLU A 70 14.33 -16.01 29.49
CA GLU A 70 13.02 -15.97 30.16
C GLU A 70 12.05 -14.95 29.54
N LEU A 71 12.55 -13.87 28.94
CA LEU A 71 11.74 -12.82 28.32
C LEU A 71 11.82 -12.88 26.79
N ASN A 72 11.22 -13.89 26.17
CA ASN A 72 11.11 -13.95 24.72
C ASN A 72 10.05 -12.93 24.24
N THR A 73 10.50 -11.90 23.53
CA THR A 73 9.64 -10.84 23.01
C THR A 73 9.53 -10.96 21.49
N SER A 74 8.32 -11.21 21.00
CA SER A 74 8.02 -11.29 19.57
C SER A 74 7.21 -10.09 19.11
N LEU A 75 7.46 -9.64 17.87
CA LEU A 75 6.80 -8.47 17.31
C LEU A 75 6.21 -8.81 15.94
N PHE A 76 4.89 -8.68 15.82
CA PHE A 76 4.17 -9.01 14.61
C PHE A 76 3.31 -7.85 14.12
N ARG A 77 3.06 -7.80 12.81
CA ARG A 77 2.01 -6.99 12.21
C ARG A 77 0.73 -7.81 12.13
N PHE A 78 -0.40 -7.21 12.50
CA PHE A 78 -1.68 -7.92 12.50
C PHE A 78 -2.80 -7.16 11.78
N GLY A 79 -2.52 -5.98 11.20
CA GLY A 79 -3.56 -5.20 10.49
C GLY A 79 -4.23 -5.92 9.32
N HIS A 80 -3.62 -6.99 8.81
CA HIS A 80 -4.23 -7.90 7.84
C HIS A 80 -5.40 -8.73 8.40
N SER A 81 -5.69 -8.66 9.70
CA SER A 81 -6.94 -9.16 10.29
C SER A 81 -8.17 -8.53 9.63
N LEU A 82 -8.08 -7.26 9.19
CA LEU A 82 -9.14 -6.61 8.41
C LEU A 82 -9.36 -7.32 7.07
N ILE A 83 -8.27 -7.70 6.38
CA ILE A 83 -8.34 -8.44 5.12
C ILE A 83 -8.95 -9.81 5.39
N LYS A 84 -8.53 -10.52 6.44
CA LYS A 84 -9.10 -11.82 6.81
C LYS A 84 -10.62 -11.74 7.04
N LYS A 85 -11.07 -10.71 7.77
CA LYS A 85 -12.51 -10.50 8.02
C LYS A 85 -13.30 -10.27 6.73
N VAL A 86 -12.80 -9.43 5.82
CA VAL A 86 -13.45 -9.22 4.52
C VAL A 86 -13.33 -10.45 3.61
N TRP A 87 -12.24 -11.19 3.68
CA TRP A 87 -12.02 -12.44 2.93
C TRP A 87 -13.10 -13.48 3.26
N GLU A 88 -13.40 -13.64 4.56
CA GLU A 88 -14.47 -14.49 5.06
C GLU A 88 -15.86 -13.99 4.61
N GLU A 89 -16.12 -12.69 4.70
CA GLU A 89 -17.41 -12.10 4.27
C GLU A 89 -17.64 -12.18 2.75
N MET A 90 -16.57 -12.08 1.98
CA MET A 90 -16.60 -12.27 0.53
C MET A 90 -16.62 -13.76 0.16
N HIS A 91 -16.50 -14.71 1.09
CA HIS A 91 -16.43 -16.15 0.81
C HIS A 91 -15.35 -16.54 -0.21
N LEU A 92 -14.22 -15.82 -0.24
CA LEU A 92 -13.14 -16.05 -1.24
C LEU A 92 -12.44 -17.40 -1.08
N ASN A 93 -12.51 -17.99 0.11
CA ASN A 93 -12.01 -19.34 0.40
C ASN A 93 -12.75 -20.45 -0.35
N THR A 94 -13.93 -20.16 -0.91
CA THR A 94 -14.71 -21.16 -1.67
C THR A 94 -14.31 -21.25 -3.14
N LEU A 95 -13.56 -20.28 -3.65
CA LEU A 95 -13.17 -20.19 -5.06
C LEU A 95 -11.93 -21.02 -5.40
N PHE A 96 -11.14 -21.41 -4.40
CA PHE A 96 -9.85 -22.07 -4.60
C PHE A 96 -9.71 -23.21 -3.59
N GLU A 97 -8.88 -24.20 -3.93
CA GLU A 97 -8.44 -25.22 -2.98
C GLU A 97 -7.74 -24.57 -1.78
N GLU A 98 -7.74 -25.25 -0.63
CA GLU A 98 -7.32 -24.68 0.65
C GLU A 98 -5.89 -24.08 0.61
N GLU A 99 -4.93 -24.82 0.05
CA GLU A 99 -3.53 -24.39 -0.06
C GLU A 99 -3.34 -23.21 -1.03
N LEU A 100 -4.07 -23.21 -2.15
CA LEU A 100 -4.09 -22.08 -3.09
C LEU A 100 -4.74 -20.85 -2.45
N SER A 101 -5.83 -21.01 -1.70
CA SER A 101 -6.47 -19.91 -0.97
C SER A 101 -5.55 -19.31 0.08
N LYS A 102 -4.76 -20.11 0.81
CA LYS A 102 -3.75 -19.62 1.77
C LYS A 102 -2.64 -18.84 1.06
N THR A 103 -2.17 -19.35 -0.07
CA THR A 103 -1.12 -18.70 -0.89
C THR A 103 -1.63 -17.36 -1.44
N LEU A 104 -2.85 -17.35 -1.97
CA LEU A 104 -3.48 -16.15 -2.51
C LEU A 104 -3.71 -15.09 -1.43
N PHE A 105 -4.24 -15.50 -0.27
CA PHE A 105 -4.41 -14.61 0.87
C PHE A 105 -3.09 -13.95 1.26
N SER A 106 -2.01 -14.73 1.35
CA SER A 106 -0.67 -14.22 1.67
C SER A 106 -0.19 -13.20 0.64
N LEU A 107 -0.35 -13.46 -0.67
CA LEU A 107 -0.01 -12.49 -1.72
C LEU A 107 -0.83 -11.20 -1.61
N VAL A 108 -2.13 -11.30 -1.35
CA VAL A 108 -3.00 -10.13 -1.17
C VAL A 108 -2.53 -9.30 0.02
N VAL A 109 -2.17 -9.93 1.14
CA VAL A 109 -1.63 -9.22 2.32
C VAL A 109 -0.29 -8.58 2.01
N TYR A 110 0.64 -9.28 1.37
CA TYR A 110 1.93 -8.69 0.97
C TYR A 110 1.74 -7.51 0.03
N ARG A 111 0.79 -7.60 -0.91
CA ARG A 111 0.53 -6.54 -1.88
C ARG A 111 -0.16 -5.31 -1.28
N LEU A 112 -1.06 -5.50 -0.32
CA LEU A 112 -1.78 -4.39 0.32
C LEU A 112 -1.03 -3.80 1.53
N GLY A 113 -0.21 -4.60 2.20
CA GLY A 113 0.49 -4.25 3.44
C GLY A 113 2.00 -3.97 3.29
N SER A 114 2.63 -4.32 2.16
CA SER A 114 4.05 -4.07 1.92
C SER A 114 4.29 -2.93 0.91
N SER A 115 5.51 -2.36 0.93
CA SER A 115 5.95 -1.41 -0.10
C SER A 115 6.19 -2.19 -1.39
N TYR A 116 5.73 -1.61 -2.50
CA TYR A 116 5.55 -2.07 -3.89
C TYR A 116 6.57 -3.02 -4.55
N THR A 117 7.60 -3.52 -3.87
CA THR A 117 8.72 -4.26 -4.47
C THR A 117 8.90 -5.68 -3.96
N ASN A 118 8.28 -6.10 -2.85
CA ASN A 118 8.45 -7.45 -2.31
C ASN A 118 7.11 -8.20 -2.22
N PHE A 119 6.82 -9.00 -3.24
CA PHE A 119 5.52 -9.64 -3.44
C PHE A 119 5.38 -11.01 -2.77
N ARG A 120 6.49 -11.61 -2.30
CA ARG A 120 6.52 -13.01 -1.89
C ARG A 120 7.01 -13.26 -0.47
N THR A 121 7.64 -12.28 0.15
CA THR A 121 8.25 -12.48 1.48
C THR A 121 7.81 -11.41 2.46
N ASN A 122 7.86 -11.80 3.73
CA ASN A 122 7.43 -10.96 4.82
C ASN A 122 8.40 -9.77 5.03
N ARG A 123 7.92 -8.71 5.69
CA ARG A 123 8.78 -7.58 6.07
C ARG A 123 9.71 -7.99 7.21
N LYS A 124 10.72 -7.15 7.50
CA LYS A 124 11.56 -7.29 8.70
C LYS A 124 10.74 -7.47 9.98
N THR A 125 9.62 -6.74 10.09
CA THR A 125 8.57 -7.04 11.08
C THR A 125 7.47 -7.85 10.40
N PRO A 126 7.35 -9.15 10.69
CA PRO A 126 6.49 -10.02 9.92
C PRO A 126 5.01 -9.80 10.20
N PHE A 127 4.17 -9.89 9.17
CA PHE A 127 2.74 -10.19 9.34
C PHE A 127 2.57 -11.55 10.02
N ALA A 128 1.74 -11.61 11.06
CA ALA A 128 1.48 -12.81 11.84
C ALA A 128 0.99 -13.98 10.96
N ASN A 129 1.54 -15.18 11.18
CA ASN A 129 1.17 -16.42 10.50
C ASN A 129 1.22 -16.38 8.96
N LEU A 130 2.06 -15.52 8.37
CA LEU A 130 2.32 -15.50 6.93
C LEU A 130 3.77 -15.88 6.63
N GLU A 131 3.93 -16.93 5.82
CA GLU A 131 5.21 -17.49 5.41
C GLU A 131 5.58 -17.07 3.99
N ALA A 132 6.89 -17.10 3.69
CA ALA A 132 7.39 -16.77 2.37
C ALA A 132 6.87 -17.75 1.31
N ILE A 133 6.44 -17.23 0.17
CA ILE A 133 5.86 -18.04 -0.91
C ILE A 133 6.97 -18.47 -1.87
N SER A 134 7.03 -19.75 -2.23
CA SER A 134 8.00 -20.26 -3.22
C SER A 134 7.73 -19.69 -4.62
N TYR A 135 8.73 -19.70 -5.52
CA TYR A 135 8.52 -19.23 -6.89
C TYR A 135 7.53 -20.14 -7.63
N GLN A 136 7.62 -21.45 -7.41
CA GLN A 136 6.72 -22.44 -7.99
C GLN A 136 5.26 -22.19 -7.60
N ASN A 137 4.97 -22.03 -6.30
CA ASN A 137 3.59 -21.76 -5.83
C ASN A 137 3.09 -20.41 -6.33
N PHE A 138 3.99 -19.43 -6.44
CA PHE A 138 3.65 -18.11 -6.98
C PHE A 138 3.23 -18.20 -8.45
N TYR A 139 4.03 -18.81 -9.33
CA TYR A 139 3.69 -18.93 -10.75
C TYR A 139 2.46 -19.81 -10.98
N HIS A 140 2.38 -20.95 -10.31
CA HIS A 140 1.22 -21.84 -10.38
C HIS A 140 -0.08 -21.11 -9.98
N LEU A 141 -0.05 -20.32 -8.91
CA LEU A 141 -1.22 -19.52 -8.52
C LEU A 141 -1.60 -18.48 -9.58
N LEU A 142 -0.62 -17.86 -10.26
CA LEU A 142 -0.94 -16.92 -11.34
C LEU A 142 -1.58 -17.62 -12.54
N GLU A 143 -1.14 -18.82 -12.89
CA GLU A 143 -1.78 -19.63 -13.95
C GLU A 143 -3.25 -19.91 -13.59
N VAL A 144 -3.51 -20.39 -12.36
CA VAL A 144 -4.86 -20.67 -11.87
C VAL A 144 -5.73 -19.41 -11.84
N LEU A 145 -5.17 -18.27 -11.41
CA LEU A 145 -5.88 -16.98 -11.42
C LEU A 145 -6.20 -16.51 -12.84
N ALA A 146 -5.33 -16.78 -13.81
CA ALA A 146 -5.58 -16.43 -15.21
C ALA A 146 -6.78 -17.21 -15.75
N GLU A 147 -6.94 -18.48 -15.36
CA GLU A 147 -8.06 -19.34 -15.74
C GLU A 147 -9.37 -18.99 -14.99
N LYS A 148 -9.27 -18.63 -13.70
CA LYS A 148 -10.44 -18.30 -12.85
C LYS A 148 -10.86 -16.82 -12.90
N LYS A 149 -10.31 -16.00 -13.80
CA LYS A 149 -10.59 -14.56 -13.90
C LYS A 149 -12.09 -14.27 -13.87
N GLU A 150 -12.86 -14.89 -14.75
CA GLU A 150 -14.29 -14.63 -14.91
C GLU A 150 -15.08 -15.03 -13.66
N GLU A 151 -14.72 -16.14 -13.01
CA GLU A 151 -15.32 -16.61 -11.76
C GLU A 151 -15.07 -15.62 -10.62
N VAL A 152 -13.82 -15.16 -10.46
CA VAL A 152 -13.43 -14.17 -9.45
C VAL A 152 -14.18 -12.85 -9.64
N VAL A 153 -14.23 -12.34 -10.87
CA VAL A 153 -14.92 -11.08 -11.21
C VAL A 153 -16.42 -11.19 -10.90
N GLN A 154 -17.08 -12.26 -11.33
CA GLN A 154 -18.51 -12.47 -11.08
C GLN A 154 -18.82 -12.62 -9.59
N HIS A 155 -17.98 -13.36 -8.85
CA HIS A 155 -18.14 -13.58 -7.42
C HIS A 155 -18.05 -12.28 -6.63
N LEU A 156 -17.01 -11.47 -6.90
CA LEU A 156 -16.85 -10.13 -6.32
C LEU A 156 -18.00 -9.20 -6.74
N GLY A 157 -18.45 -9.26 -7.99
CA GLY A 157 -19.60 -8.51 -8.48
C GLY A 157 -20.86 -8.78 -7.66
N LYS A 158 -21.20 -10.06 -7.39
CA LYS A 158 -22.33 -10.44 -6.53
C LYS A 158 -22.19 -9.88 -5.11
N PHE A 159 -21.00 -9.94 -4.54
CA PHE A 159 -20.74 -9.39 -3.20
C PHE A 159 -21.00 -7.88 -3.17
N PHE A 160 -20.41 -7.11 -4.09
CA PHE A 160 -20.54 -5.66 -4.09
C PHE A 160 -21.95 -5.19 -4.43
N ASN A 161 -22.66 -5.85 -5.36
CA ASN A 161 -24.07 -5.56 -5.64
C ASN A 161 -24.95 -5.70 -4.39
N LYS A 162 -24.58 -6.58 -3.45
CA LYS A 162 -25.31 -6.79 -2.19
C LYS A 162 -24.84 -5.87 -1.06
N LYS A 163 -23.56 -5.51 -1.03
CA LYS A 163 -22.91 -4.86 0.13
C LYS A 163 -22.65 -3.37 -0.02
N THR A 164 -22.85 -2.82 -1.21
CA THR A 164 -22.62 -1.39 -1.47
C THR A 164 -23.82 -0.78 -2.19
N SER A 165 -23.84 0.55 -2.23
CA SER A 165 -24.79 1.37 -3.00
C SER A 165 -24.50 1.36 -4.51
N ARG A 166 -23.92 0.27 -5.04
CA ARG A 166 -23.58 0.14 -6.46
C ARG A 166 -24.85 0.18 -7.31
N SER A 167 -24.86 1.05 -8.31
CA SER A 167 -25.91 1.13 -9.33
C SER A 167 -25.35 0.81 -10.72
N ASN A 168 -26.23 0.37 -11.63
CA ASN A 168 -25.91 0.12 -13.04
C ASN A 168 -26.20 1.35 -13.93
N GLU A 169 -26.61 2.47 -13.34
CA GLU A 169 -26.87 3.72 -14.07
C GLU A 169 -25.63 4.20 -14.81
N MET A 170 -24.46 4.07 -14.18
CA MET A 170 -23.23 4.66 -14.70
C MET A 170 -22.01 3.85 -14.27
N ALA A 171 -21.14 3.59 -15.23
CA ALA A 171 -19.80 3.09 -14.97
C ALA A 171 -18.74 4.02 -15.55
N TYR A 172 -17.59 4.01 -14.90
CA TYR A 172 -16.41 4.68 -15.36
C TYR A 172 -15.45 3.70 -16.00
N TYR A 173 -14.88 4.13 -17.10
CA TYR A 173 -14.09 3.30 -17.98
C TYR A 173 -12.65 3.79 -18.03
N HIS A 174 -11.73 3.08 -17.38
CA HIS A 174 -10.32 3.48 -17.35
C HIS A 174 -9.47 2.64 -18.32
N ILE A 175 -8.79 3.31 -19.26
CA ILE A 175 -7.79 2.69 -20.13
C ILE A 175 -6.40 3.02 -19.60
N SER A 176 -5.60 2.00 -19.36
CA SER A 176 -4.17 2.13 -19.11
C SER A 176 -3.38 1.24 -20.06
N SER A 177 -2.14 1.65 -20.33
CA SER A 177 -1.21 0.90 -21.17
C SER A 177 0.00 0.50 -20.33
N TYR A 178 0.39 -0.77 -20.42
CA TYR A 178 1.51 -1.35 -19.69
C TYR A 178 2.50 -1.95 -20.67
N ASN A 179 3.78 -1.92 -20.31
CA ASN A 179 4.80 -2.71 -20.98
C ASN A 179 5.44 -3.62 -19.95
N TYR A 180 5.55 -4.90 -20.28
CA TYR A 180 6.43 -5.81 -19.57
C TYR A 180 7.74 -5.93 -20.34
N ASN A 181 8.84 -5.63 -19.68
CA ASN A 181 10.18 -5.84 -20.22
C ASN A 181 10.80 -7.06 -19.54
N SER A 182 11.05 -8.12 -20.31
CA SER A 182 11.65 -9.37 -19.80
C SER A 182 13.10 -9.18 -19.35
N TYR A 183 13.88 -8.36 -20.04
CA TYR A 183 15.28 -8.10 -19.67
C TYR A 183 15.41 -7.48 -18.28
N TRP A 184 14.61 -6.45 -17.99
CA TRP A 184 14.57 -5.79 -16.68
C TRP A 184 13.69 -6.52 -15.66
N ARG A 185 12.84 -7.44 -16.12
CA ARG A 185 11.82 -8.13 -15.32
C ARG A 185 10.92 -7.12 -14.61
N ASP A 186 10.51 -6.08 -15.34
CA ASP A 186 9.70 -4.96 -14.84
C ASP A 186 8.43 -4.82 -15.69
N LEU A 187 7.28 -4.90 -15.04
CA LEU A 187 5.99 -4.52 -15.58
C LEU A 187 5.67 -3.12 -15.06
N HIS A 188 5.62 -2.14 -15.96
CA HIS A 188 5.32 -0.76 -15.62
C HIS A 188 4.20 -0.21 -16.51
N GLY A 189 3.41 0.72 -15.97
CA GLY A 189 2.55 1.57 -16.81
C GLY A 189 3.42 2.37 -17.77
N SER A 190 2.89 2.82 -18.90
CA SER A 190 3.66 3.58 -19.90
C SER A 190 3.55 5.10 -19.65
N PRO A 191 4.39 5.75 -18.82
CA PRO A 191 4.62 7.18 -18.95
C PRO A 191 5.57 7.39 -20.15
N HIS A 192 5.21 8.32 -21.04
CA HIS A 192 6.11 9.05 -21.94
C HIS A 192 7.48 8.41 -22.28
N PHE A 193 7.62 7.96 -23.55
CA PHE A 193 8.89 7.84 -24.29
C PHE A 193 10.06 7.14 -23.56
N PHE A 194 10.09 5.80 -23.58
CA PHE A 194 11.37 5.10 -23.54
C PHE A 194 11.96 5.13 -24.97
N LEU A 195 13.05 5.87 -25.15
CA LEU A 195 13.78 6.04 -26.42
C LEU A 195 14.54 4.78 -26.85
N GLN A 196 14.71 3.80 -25.97
CA GLN A 196 15.35 2.53 -26.28
C GLN A 196 14.29 1.45 -26.49
N LYS A 197 13.90 1.26 -27.76
CA LYS A 197 13.18 0.05 -28.19
C LYS A 197 14.17 -1.12 -28.18
N GLU A 198 14.25 -1.85 -27.09
CA GLU A 198 14.77 -3.21 -27.15
C GLU A 198 13.64 -4.17 -27.56
N LYS A 199 14.00 -5.26 -28.23
CA LYS A 199 13.09 -6.17 -28.96
C LYS A 199 12.14 -7.00 -28.07
N GLU A 200 12.23 -6.91 -26.75
CA GLU A 200 11.55 -7.83 -25.82
C GLU A 200 10.39 -7.22 -25.01
N ASP A 201 9.90 -6.03 -25.36
CA ASP A 201 8.72 -5.46 -24.69
C ASP A 201 7.42 -6.15 -25.13
N LEU A 202 6.62 -6.58 -24.15
CA LEU A 202 5.26 -7.05 -24.34
C LEU A 202 4.27 -5.93 -23.94
N PRO A 203 3.68 -5.20 -24.91
CA PRO A 203 2.71 -4.17 -24.62
C PRO A 203 1.33 -4.77 -24.33
N PHE A 204 0.63 -4.18 -23.36
CA PHE A 204 -0.73 -4.52 -22.99
C PHE A 204 -1.55 -3.24 -22.81
N SER A 205 -2.81 -3.30 -23.18
CA SER A 205 -3.81 -2.33 -22.75
C SER A 205 -4.74 -3.00 -21.76
N MET A 206 -4.92 -2.37 -20.60
CA MET A 206 -5.94 -2.77 -19.64
C MET A 206 -7.13 -1.84 -19.80
N VAL A 207 -8.29 -2.46 -19.73
CA VAL A 207 -9.58 -1.83 -19.59
C VAL A 207 -10.10 -2.17 -18.21
N LEU A 208 -10.40 -1.16 -17.40
CA LEU A 208 -10.92 -1.33 -16.05
C LEU A 208 -12.22 -0.55 -15.89
N LEU A 209 -13.29 -1.25 -15.53
CA LEU A 209 -14.57 -0.66 -15.21
C LEU A 209 -14.68 -0.43 -13.70
N LEU A 210 -15.14 0.76 -13.33
CA LEU A 210 -15.37 1.18 -11.96
C LEU A 210 -16.83 1.66 -11.82
N ASP A 211 -17.44 1.42 -10.66
CA ASP A 211 -18.71 2.07 -10.31
C ASP A 211 -18.48 3.51 -9.81
N ARG A 212 -19.58 4.23 -9.49
CA ARG A 212 -19.53 5.57 -8.89
C ARG A 212 -18.79 5.66 -7.56
N ASN A 213 -18.65 4.55 -6.85
CA ASN A 213 -17.88 4.46 -5.61
C ASN A 213 -16.39 4.18 -5.86
N GLY A 214 -15.97 4.04 -7.12
CA GLY A 214 -14.61 3.68 -7.50
C GLY A 214 -14.26 2.21 -7.26
N ILE A 215 -15.25 1.35 -6.99
CA ILE A 215 -15.05 -0.08 -6.79
C ILE A 215 -15.07 -0.76 -8.16
N PRO A 216 -14.09 -1.63 -8.47
CA PRO A 216 -14.05 -2.33 -9.75
C PRO A 216 -15.29 -3.19 -10.02
N ILE A 217 -15.77 -3.15 -11.26
CA ILE A 217 -16.85 -3.98 -11.79
C ILE A 217 -16.26 -5.15 -12.56
N SER A 218 -15.39 -4.87 -13.52
CA SER A 218 -14.67 -5.87 -14.32
C SER A 218 -13.40 -5.27 -14.92
N TYR A 219 -12.57 -6.11 -15.51
CA TYR A 219 -11.41 -5.67 -16.28
C TYR A 219 -11.13 -6.63 -17.44
N ASP A 220 -10.49 -6.12 -18.48
CA ASP A 220 -10.01 -6.90 -19.62
C ASP A 220 -8.61 -6.46 -20.06
N LEU A 221 -7.88 -7.41 -20.66
CA LEU A 221 -6.51 -7.22 -21.11
C LEU A 221 -6.38 -7.52 -22.60
N PHE A 222 -5.77 -6.58 -23.31
CA PHE A 222 -5.56 -6.66 -24.75
C PHE A 222 -4.07 -6.55 -25.05
N THR A 223 -3.54 -7.50 -25.84
CA THR A 223 -2.13 -7.50 -26.28
C THR A 223 -1.84 -6.49 -27.39
N LYS A 224 -2.86 -5.84 -27.96
CA LYS A 224 -2.72 -4.75 -28.93
C LYS A 224 -2.93 -3.40 -28.23
N LYS A 225 -2.24 -2.37 -28.70
CA LYS A 225 -2.32 -0.99 -28.18
C LYS A 225 -3.68 -0.30 -28.39
N PHE A 226 -4.56 -0.91 -29.19
CA PHE A 226 -5.83 -0.33 -29.60
C PHE A 226 -6.97 -1.09 -28.92
N VAL A 227 -7.75 -0.35 -28.12
CA VAL A 227 -9.08 -0.79 -27.69
C VAL A 227 -10.02 -0.38 -28.82
N LEU A 228 -10.76 -1.32 -29.40
CA LEU A 228 -11.80 -0.96 -30.37
C LEU A 228 -13.03 -0.45 -29.64
N GLU A 229 -13.65 0.63 -30.12
CA GLU A 229 -14.94 1.14 -29.64
C GLU A 229 -16.02 0.05 -29.61
N GLN A 230 -15.96 -0.93 -30.52
CA GLN A 230 -16.84 -2.12 -30.51
C GLN A 230 -16.76 -2.92 -29.21
N GLN A 231 -15.58 -3.01 -28.59
CA GLN A 231 -15.41 -3.71 -27.31
C GLN A 231 -16.05 -2.93 -26.15
N LEU A 232 -16.14 -1.61 -26.25
CA LEU A 232 -16.85 -0.78 -25.27
C LEU A 232 -18.35 -1.09 -25.29
N GLU A 233 -18.91 -1.22 -26.50
CA GLU A 233 -20.33 -1.50 -26.65
C GLU A 233 -20.70 -2.92 -26.24
N GLU A 234 -19.86 -3.91 -26.54
CA GLU A 234 -20.01 -5.27 -26.01
C GLU A 234 -20.06 -5.29 -24.47
N VAL A 235 -19.18 -4.51 -23.83
CA VAL A 235 -19.12 -4.39 -22.37
C VAL A 235 -20.36 -3.67 -21.82
N LYS A 236 -20.79 -2.57 -22.44
CA LYS A 236 -22.00 -1.82 -22.06
C LYS A 236 -23.24 -2.71 -22.11
N GLN A 237 -23.39 -3.49 -23.18
CA GLN A 237 -24.49 -4.43 -23.36
C GLN A 237 -24.43 -5.58 -22.34
N LYS A 238 -23.25 -6.20 -22.16
CA LYS A 238 -23.06 -7.32 -21.23
C LYS A 238 -23.41 -6.95 -19.79
N LEU A 239 -23.07 -5.73 -19.37
CA LEU A 239 -23.28 -5.25 -18.02
C LEU A 239 -24.61 -4.50 -17.84
N LYS A 240 -25.40 -4.34 -18.92
CA LYS A 240 -26.67 -3.59 -18.92
C LYS A 240 -26.50 -2.18 -18.33
N LEU A 241 -25.42 -1.50 -18.71
CA LEU A 241 -25.11 -0.15 -18.23
C LEU A 241 -25.89 0.88 -19.04
N GLU A 242 -26.54 1.81 -18.35
CA GLU A 242 -27.26 2.90 -19.00
C GLU A 242 -26.27 3.92 -19.59
N LYS A 243 -25.21 4.22 -18.83
CA LYS A 243 -24.21 5.23 -19.17
C LYS A 243 -22.78 4.74 -18.93
N LEU A 244 -21.87 5.12 -19.83
CA LEU A 244 -20.45 4.79 -19.77
C LEU A 244 -19.62 6.06 -19.96
N VAL A 245 -18.79 6.41 -18.97
CA VAL A 245 -17.94 7.61 -19.03
C VAL A 245 -16.48 7.23 -19.09
N ILE A 246 -15.80 7.75 -20.11
CA ILE A 246 -14.41 7.43 -20.41
C ILE A 246 -13.47 8.23 -19.50
N LEU A 247 -12.63 7.51 -18.78
CA LEU A 247 -11.54 8.00 -17.93
C LEU A 247 -10.19 7.67 -18.56
N SER A 248 -9.65 8.59 -19.35
CA SER A 248 -8.30 8.43 -19.93
C SER A 248 -7.34 9.47 -19.37
N ALA A 249 -6.10 9.05 -19.13
CA ALA A 249 -5.00 9.97 -18.82
C ALA A 249 -4.43 10.64 -20.08
N ASN A 250 -4.85 10.19 -21.28
CA ASN A 250 -4.36 10.67 -22.57
C ASN A 250 -5.52 11.05 -23.50
N ARG A 251 -5.50 12.29 -24.00
CA ARG A 251 -6.56 12.92 -24.81
C ARG A 251 -6.75 12.23 -26.17
N ASN A 252 -5.69 11.63 -26.72
CA ASN A 252 -5.68 11.07 -28.09
C ASN A 252 -6.47 9.75 -28.26
N LYS A 253 -7.30 9.36 -27.29
CA LYS A 253 -8.01 8.07 -27.26
C LYS A 253 -9.53 8.21 -27.17
N VAL A 254 -10.07 9.42 -27.28
CA VAL A 254 -11.52 9.67 -27.13
C VAL A 254 -12.01 10.49 -28.31
N GLU A 255 -12.53 9.81 -29.33
CA GLU A 255 -13.15 10.47 -30.49
C GLU A 255 -14.68 10.57 -30.33
N GLN A 256 -15.31 9.66 -29.57
CA GLN A 256 -16.76 9.63 -29.34
C GLN A 256 -17.10 9.25 -27.88
N GLY A 257 -18.18 9.82 -27.34
CA GLY A 257 -18.73 9.49 -26.01
C GLY A 257 -18.48 10.53 -24.90
N GLU A 258 -19.04 10.27 -23.72
CA GLU A 258 -18.89 11.10 -22.52
C GLU A 258 -17.56 10.79 -21.83
N TYR A 259 -16.86 11.81 -21.32
CA TYR A 259 -15.51 11.64 -20.77
C TYR A 259 -15.21 12.52 -19.56
N ILE A 260 -14.24 12.08 -18.75
CA ILE A 260 -13.51 12.90 -17.77
C ILE A 260 -12.01 12.71 -18.04
N LEU A 261 -11.31 13.78 -18.41
CA LEU A 261 -9.91 13.73 -18.86
C LEU A 261 -9.08 14.83 -18.18
N PRO A 262 -7.81 14.56 -17.83
CA PRO A 262 -6.88 15.62 -17.52
C PRO A 262 -6.56 16.40 -18.81
N VAL A 263 -6.43 17.71 -18.69
CA VAL A 263 -6.14 18.60 -19.84
C VAL A 263 -5.00 19.54 -19.49
N ASN A 264 -4.15 19.87 -20.47
CA ASN A 264 -3.16 20.93 -20.24
C ASN A 264 -3.81 22.28 -20.49
N PHE A 265 -3.40 23.28 -19.71
CA PHE A 265 -3.88 24.65 -19.85
C PHE A 265 -3.77 25.18 -21.28
N LEU A 266 -2.64 24.93 -21.93
CA LEU A 266 -2.36 25.39 -23.29
C LEU A 266 -3.22 24.71 -24.36
N ASP A 267 -3.79 23.53 -24.06
CA ASP A 267 -4.63 22.78 -24.99
C ASP A 267 -6.13 23.16 -24.87
N LEU A 268 -6.45 24.13 -24.02
CA LEU A 268 -7.81 24.66 -23.83
C LEU A 268 -8.12 25.79 -24.82
N PRO A 269 -9.39 25.99 -25.21
CA PRO A 269 -9.83 27.18 -25.93
C PRO A 269 -9.37 28.48 -25.25
N PHE A 270 -8.97 29.47 -26.03
CA PHE A 270 -8.44 30.74 -25.51
C PHE A 270 -9.42 31.46 -24.55
N SER A 271 -10.72 31.39 -24.83
CA SER A 271 -11.77 31.90 -23.96
C SER A 271 -11.76 31.26 -22.56
N LEU A 272 -11.52 29.95 -22.47
CA LEU A 272 -11.39 29.25 -21.19
C LEU A 272 -10.08 29.61 -20.49
N GLN A 273 -8.98 29.77 -21.24
CA GLN A 273 -7.71 30.21 -20.67
C GLN A 273 -7.86 31.57 -19.96
N LEU A 274 -8.55 32.53 -20.59
CA LEU A 274 -8.83 33.84 -19.99
C LEU A 274 -9.72 33.73 -18.74
N GLN A 275 -10.79 32.94 -18.80
CA GLN A 275 -11.62 32.68 -17.61
C GLN A 275 -10.82 32.05 -16.48
N ILE A 276 -9.85 31.18 -16.79
CA ILE A 276 -8.99 30.51 -15.81
C ILE A 276 -7.98 31.49 -15.18
N ILE A 277 -7.38 32.37 -15.98
CA ILE A 277 -6.42 33.36 -15.49
C ILE A 277 -7.10 34.41 -14.60
N SER A 278 -8.37 34.73 -14.85
CA SER A 278 -9.12 35.66 -14.00
C SER A 278 -9.05 35.24 -12.53
N GLU A 279 -8.84 36.23 -11.65
CA GLU A 279 -8.83 36.07 -10.19
C GLU A 279 -10.25 35.99 -9.60
N GLU A 280 -11.28 36.20 -10.42
CA GLU A 280 -12.67 36.08 -10.04
C GLU A 280 -13.12 34.61 -9.95
N ASP A 281 -14.25 34.37 -9.28
CA ASP A 281 -14.95 33.07 -9.16
C ASP A 281 -14.15 31.91 -8.54
N TRP A 282 -13.03 32.20 -7.88
CA TRP A 282 -12.30 31.22 -7.11
C TRP A 282 -12.96 30.97 -5.75
N LYS A 283 -13.29 29.72 -5.49
CA LYS A 283 -13.68 29.25 -4.17
C LYS A 283 -12.43 28.81 -3.40
N ILE A 284 -12.15 29.46 -2.28
CA ILE A 284 -11.05 29.06 -1.38
C ILE A 284 -11.47 27.79 -0.64
N THR A 285 -10.65 26.74 -0.75
CA THR A 285 -10.92 25.43 -0.12
C THR A 285 -10.12 25.22 1.15
N GLU A 286 -8.96 25.88 1.29
CA GLU A 286 -8.12 25.79 2.47
C GLU A 286 -7.32 27.09 2.63
N LYS A 287 -7.26 27.57 3.86
CA LYS A 287 -6.55 28.78 4.25
C LYS A 287 -5.80 28.49 5.55
N ASP A 288 -4.57 28.98 5.65
CA ASP A 288 -3.79 28.92 6.87
C ASP A 288 -4.42 29.82 7.94
N GLU A 289 -4.69 29.29 9.12
CA GLU A 289 -5.43 29.99 10.17
C GLU A 289 -4.62 31.13 10.80
N GLU A 290 -3.30 31.00 10.87
CA GLU A 290 -2.41 31.99 11.50
C GLU A 290 -2.03 33.11 10.55
N THR A 291 -1.63 32.77 9.32
CA THR A 291 -1.10 33.72 8.33
C THR A 291 -2.18 34.25 7.39
N GLY A 292 -3.32 33.57 7.30
CA GLY A 292 -4.34 33.87 6.30
C GLY A 292 -3.92 33.54 4.87
N GLU A 293 -2.85 32.78 4.68
CA GLU A 293 -2.40 32.39 3.35
C GLU A 293 -3.38 31.39 2.70
N ILE A 294 -3.69 31.56 1.41
CA ILE A 294 -4.49 30.60 0.65
C ILE A 294 -3.63 29.36 0.36
N LEU A 295 -4.06 28.21 0.89
CA LEU A 295 -3.36 26.94 0.70
C LEU A 295 -3.92 26.12 -0.47
N SER A 296 -5.23 26.23 -0.71
CA SER A 296 -5.86 25.67 -1.90
C SER A 296 -7.12 26.43 -2.32
N LYS A 297 -7.41 26.40 -3.63
CA LYS A 297 -8.59 27.01 -4.24
C LYS A 297 -9.06 26.22 -5.45
N GLU A 298 -10.34 26.33 -5.77
CA GLU A 298 -10.97 25.67 -6.91
C GLU A 298 -11.90 26.59 -7.67
N LYS A 299 -12.12 26.31 -8.96
CA LYS A 299 -13.17 26.91 -9.76
C LYS A 299 -13.60 26.02 -10.92
N THR A 300 -14.68 26.39 -11.58
CA THR A 300 -15.18 25.68 -12.76
C THR A 300 -15.47 26.68 -13.86
N VAL A 301 -14.91 26.42 -15.03
CA VAL A 301 -15.15 27.21 -16.23
C VAL A 301 -15.84 26.34 -17.27
N SER A 302 -16.59 26.95 -18.18
CA SER A 302 -17.27 26.21 -19.24
C SER A 302 -17.31 26.97 -20.54
N PHE A 303 -17.27 26.23 -21.64
CA PHE A 303 -17.32 26.75 -23.00
C PHE A 303 -18.52 26.15 -23.71
N ASP A 304 -19.47 27.01 -24.07
CA ASP A 304 -20.59 26.75 -24.96
C ASP A 304 -21.42 25.50 -24.60
N LYS A 305 -21.52 25.15 -23.31
CA LYS A 305 -22.17 23.90 -22.83
C LYS A 305 -21.63 22.60 -23.46
N HIS A 306 -20.48 22.66 -24.13
CA HIS A 306 -19.82 21.53 -24.77
C HIS A 306 -18.59 21.05 -23.99
N LEU A 307 -17.98 21.93 -23.21
CA LEU A 307 -16.80 21.63 -22.43
C LEU A 307 -16.90 22.28 -21.05
N LYS A 308 -16.84 21.48 -20.00
CA LYS A 308 -16.72 21.91 -18.61
C LYS A 308 -15.32 21.58 -18.12
N VAL A 309 -14.64 22.52 -17.48
CA VAL A 309 -13.31 22.33 -16.91
C VAL A 309 -13.32 22.69 -15.44
N TYR A 310 -13.04 21.69 -14.60
CA TYR A 310 -12.73 21.89 -13.20
C TYR A 310 -11.25 22.24 -13.06
N VAL A 311 -10.97 23.29 -12.28
CA VAL A 311 -9.61 23.76 -12.02
C VAL A 311 -9.38 23.78 -10.51
N SER A 312 -8.30 23.17 -10.07
CA SER A 312 -7.82 23.29 -8.68
C SER A 312 -6.39 23.80 -8.65
N TRP A 313 -6.08 24.57 -7.62
CA TRP A 313 -4.73 24.97 -7.28
C TRP A 313 -4.43 24.62 -5.83
N SER A 314 -3.20 24.18 -5.54
CA SER A 314 -2.72 24.06 -4.16
C SER A 314 -1.24 24.41 -4.03
N LYS A 315 -0.90 25.10 -2.93
CA LYS A 315 0.48 25.45 -2.60
C LYS A 315 1.38 24.22 -2.49
N LYS A 316 0.86 23.14 -1.90
CA LYS A 316 1.58 21.86 -1.76
C LYS A 316 1.93 21.24 -3.13
N ARG A 317 1.00 21.29 -4.10
CA ARG A 317 1.29 20.82 -5.46
C ARG A 317 2.27 21.77 -6.16
N ALA A 318 2.11 23.08 -5.99
CA ALA A 318 3.02 24.08 -6.56
C ALA A 318 4.48 23.86 -6.13
N PHE A 319 4.72 23.61 -4.84
CA PHE A 319 6.05 23.26 -4.35
C PHE A 319 6.59 21.97 -4.98
N ARG A 320 5.74 20.94 -5.12
CA ARG A 320 6.14 19.69 -5.78
C ARG A 320 6.46 19.91 -7.26
N ASP A 321 5.68 20.72 -7.95
CA ASP A 321 5.89 21.07 -9.35
C ASP A 321 7.22 21.79 -9.56
N TYR A 322 7.54 22.73 -8.68
CA TYR A 322 8.84 23.40 -8.64
C TYR A 322 10.00 22.42 -8.46
N VAL A 323 9.89 21.48 -7.50
CA VAL A 323 10.92 20.45 -7.26
C VAL A 323 11.05 19.47 -8.43
N GLU A 324 9.94 19.10 -9.07
CA GLU A 324 9.89 18.23 -10.24
C GLU A 324 10.31 18.95 -11.54
N GLY A 325 10.50 20.28 -11.51
CA GLY A 325 10.82 21.10 -12.68
C GLY A 325 9.69 21.18 -13.70
N ASN A 326 8.45 20.88 -13.30
CA ASN A 326 7.30 20.95 -14.19
C ASN A 326 6.63 22.34 -14.08
N GLN A 327 6.23 22.92 -15.21
CA GLN A 327 5.72 24.30 -15.27
C GLN A 327 4.22 24.42 -14.90
N LYS A 328 3.67 23.47 -14.12
CA LYS A 328 2.24 23.45 -13.78
C LYS A 328 1.89 24.38 -12.63
N ASN A 329 2.87 24.80 -11.83
CA ASN A 329 2.72 25.80 -10.76
C ASN A 329 1.58 25.52 -9.76
N GLY A 330 1.28 24.24 -9.52
CA GLY A 330 0.26 23.80 -8.58
C GLY A 330 -1.15 23.69 -9.15
N TYR A 331 -1.34 24.06 -10.43
CA TYR A 331 -2.63 23.95 -11.10
C TYR A 331 -2.88 22.54 -11.65
N TYR A 332 -4.13 22.12 -11.54
CA TYR A 332 -4.63 20.87 -12.08
C TYR A 332 -5.96 21.10 -12.79
N TYR A 333 -6.09 20.58 -14.01
CA TYR A 333 -7.25 20.80 -14.86
C TYR A 333 -7.86 19.46 -15.26
N ILE A 334 -9.16 19.32 -15.02
CA ILE A 334 -9.94 18.14 -15.42
C ILE A 334 -11.11 18.62 -16.27
N SER A 335 -11.22 18.13 -17.49
CA SER A 335 -12.30 18.45 -18.42
C SER A 335 -13.32 17.32 -18.53
N THR A 336 -14.58 17.67 -18.75
CA THR A 336 -15.68 16.78 -19.12
C THR A 336 -16.55 17.43 -20.18
N ASN A 337 -17.12 16.63 -21.09
CA ASN A 337 -18.21 17.06 -21.97
C ASN A 337 -19.60 16.77 -21.37
N ASP A 338 -19.65 16.12 -20.20
CA ASP A 338 -20.87 15.80 -19.49
C ASP A 338 -21.08 16.75 -18.29
N PHE A 339 -22.10 17.60 -18.40
CA PHE A 339 -22.46 18.60 -17.39
C PHE A 339 -23.28 18.02 -16.23
N SER A 340 -23.78 16.78 -16.34
CA SER A 340 -24.50 16.12 -15.25
C SER A 340 -23.55 15.65 -14.13
N ILE A 341 -22.26 15.50 -14.42
CA ILE A 341 -21.25 15.07 -13.44
C ILE A 341 -20.87 16.25 -12.56
N GLU A 342 -21.05 16.11 -11.25
CA GLU A 342 -20.63 17.11 -10.28
C GLU A 342 -19.10 17.19 -10.15
N ASN A 343 -18.57 18.36 -9.76
CA ASN A 343 -17.13 18.51 -9.52
C ASN A 343 -16.61 17.57 -8.42
N SER A 344 -17.44 17.35 -7.39
CA SER A 344 -17.14 16.46 -6.28
C SER A 344 -16.93 15.02 -6.76
N GLU A 345 -17.77 14.57 -7.70
CA GLU A 345 -17.70 13.26 -8.35
C GLU A 345 -16.47 13.17 -9.26
N MET A 346 -16.25 14.16 -10.15
CA MET A 346 -15.06 14.21 -11.01
C MET A 346 -13.75 14.05 -10.22
N LEU A 347 -13.62 14.79 -9.11
CA LEU A 347 -12.46 14.71 -8.21
C LEU A 347 -12.31 13.33 -7.57
N LYS A 348 -13.40 12.77 -7.03
CA LYS A 348 -13.41 11.45 -6.38
C LYS A 348 -12.87 10.40 -7.34
N ILE A 349 -13.42 10.34 -8.54
CA ILE A 349 -13.08 9.34 -9.55
C ILE A 349 -11.65 9.53 -10.04
N PHE A 350 -11.24 10.77 -10.29
CA PHE A 350 -9.88 11.02 -10.77
C PHE A 350 -8.81 10.63 -9.72
N GLN A 351 -9.04 10.92 -8.44
CA GLN A 351 -8.19 10.47 -7.34
C GLN A 351 -8.10 8.94 -7.26
N HIS A 352 -9.14 8.23 -7.73
CA HIS A 352 -9.12 6.78 -7.78
C HIS A 352 -8.11 6.27 -8.83
N ILE A 353 -8.02 6.90 -10.00
CA ILE A 353 -7.15 6.44 -11.10
C ILE A 353 -5.65 6.47 -10.76
N TRP A 354 -5.16 7.58 -10.18
CA TRP A 354 -3.71 7.83 -10.00
C TRP A 354 -2.96 6.72 -9.23
N ASN A 355 -3.69 5.95 -8.42
CA ASN A 355 -3.12 4.88 -7.60
C ASN A 355 -3.14 3.49 -8.26
N ILE A 356 -3.82 3.33 -9.39
CA ILE A 356 -4.04 2.04 -10.04
C ILE A 356 -2.75 1.59 -10.73
N GLU A 357 -2.13 2.42 -11.55
CA GLU A 357 -0.93 2.04 -12.31
C GLU A 357 0.21 1.57 -11.40
N GLU A 358 0.51 2.33 -10.35
CA GLU A 358 1.56 1.99 -9.38
C GLU A 358 1.25 0.69 -8.63
N LYS A 359 -0.03 0.43 -8.33
CA LYS A 359 -0.40 -0.84 -7.70
C LYS A 359 -0.20 -2.02 -8.62
N PHE A 360 -0.30 -1.86 -9.93
CA PHE A 360 -0.20 -2.97 -10.88
C PHE A 360 1.26 -3.24 -11.30
N ARG A 361 2.19 -2.36 -10.94
CA ARG A 361 3.63 -2.52 -11.15
C ARG A 361 4.18 -3.76 -10.46
N ILE A 362 5.13 -4.44 -11.11
CA ILE A 362 5.96 -5.52 -10.53
C ILE A 362 7.39 -5.36 -10.99
N THR A 363 8.36 -5.64 -10.10
CA THR A 363 9.78 -5.75 -10.43
C THR A 363 10.34 -7.12 -10.04
N HIS A 364 11.41 -7.54 -10.72
CA HIS A 364 12.24 -8.71 -10.39
C HIS A 364 11.54 -10.07 -10.50
N VAL A 365 10.58 -10.21 -11.43
CA VAL A 365 9.86 -11.46 -11.68
C VAL A 365 9.79 -11.74 -13.19
N ASP A 366 10.07 -12.98 -13.56
CA ASP A 366 10.01 -13.47 -14.94
C ASP A 366 8.59 -13.91 -15.28
N PHE A 367 7.93 -13.21 -16.21
CA PHE A 367 6.55 -13.48 -16.58
C PHE A 367 6.41 -13.94 -18.02
N GLU A 368 5.67 -15.04 -18.18
CA GLU A 368 5.03 -15.39 -19.43
C GLU A 368 3.67 -14.69 -19.55
N ARG A 369 3.08 -14.70 -20.75
CA ARG A 369 1.79 -14.01 -20.99
C ARG A 369 0.67 -14.48 -20.05
N GLN A 370 0.64 -15.76 -19.69
CA GLN A 370 -0.36 -16.29 -18.76
C GLN A 370 -0.15 -15.76 -17.34
N HIS A 371 1.10 -15.69 -16.86
CA HIS A 371 1.43 -15.09 -15.57
C HIS A 371 1.00 -13.63 -15.48
N ILE A 372 1.13 -12.86 -16.57
CA ILE A 372 0.66 -11.47 -16.63
C ILE A 372 -0.85 -11.42 -16.41
N ARG A 373 -1.65 -12.27 -17.08
CA ARG A 373 -3.11 -12.30 -16.88
C ARG A 373 -3.48 -12.62 -15.43
N GLY A 374 -2.83 -13.63 -14.85
CA GLY A 374 -3.01 -14.00 -13.44
C GLY A 374 -2.66 -12.88 -12.48
N HIS A 375 -1.56 -12.18 -12.76
CA HIS A 375 -1.13 -11.03 -11.98
C HIS A 375 -2.17 -9.92 -11.98
N PHE A 376 -2.73 -9.57 -13.14
CA PHE A 376 -3.80 -8.57 -13.21
C PHE A 376 -5.08 -9.02 -12.47
N CYS A 377 -5.38 -10.33 -12.43
CA CYS A 377 -6.48 -10.85 -11.60
C CYS A 377 -6.20 -10.66 -10.11
N LEU A 378 -4.98 -10.97 -9.65
CA LEU A 378 -4.53 -10.67 -8.29
C LEU A 378 -4.62 -9.16 -7.98
N CYS A 379 -4.25 -8.31 -8.95
CA CYS A 379 -4.34 -6.87 -8.82
C CYS A 379 -5.77 -6.38 -8.66
N PHE A 380 -6.67 -6.90 -9.50
CA PHE A 380 -8.10 -6.60 -9.46
C PHE A 380 -8.68 -6.96 -8.09
N LEU A 381 -8.41 -8.18 -7.59
CA LEU A 381 -8.84 -8.61 -6.26
C LEU A 381 -8.32 -7.66 -5.15
N CYS A 382 -7.04 -7.32 -5.18
CA CYS A 382 -6.45 -6.36 -4.23
C CYS A 382 -7.12 -4.98 -4.31
N LEU A 383 -7.40 -4.51 -5.54
CA LEU A 383 -8.05 -3.24 -5.77
C LEU A 383 -9.49 -3.23 -5.24
N CYS A 384 -10.24 -4.31 -5.44
CA CYS A 384 -11.58 -4.49 -4.86
C CYS A 384 -11.55 -4.38 -3.33
N ILE A 385 -10.64 -5.08 -2.66
CA ILE A 385 -10.52 -5.07 -1.19
C ILE A 385 -10.16 -3.66 -0.67
N ILE A 386 -9.15 -3.01 -1.25
CA ILE A 386 -8.73 -1.68 -0.77
C ILE A 386 -9.79 -0.61 -1.05
N ARG A 387 -10.50 -0.71 -2.18
CA ARG A 387 -11.62 0.19 -2.51
C ARG A 387 -12.80 0.00 -1.59
N TYR A 388 -13.09 -1.24 -1.20
CA TYR A 388 -14.11 -1.51 -0.20
C TYR A 388 -13.76 -0.87 1.16
N PHE A 389 -12.50 -0.94 1.59
CA PHE A 389 -12.06 -0.23 2.79
C PHE A 389 -12.19 1.30 2.66
N GLN A 390 -11.88 1.88 1.50
CA GLN A 390 -12.10 3.31 1.27
C GLN A 390 -13.59 3.67 1.30
N TYR A 391 -14.45 2.84 0.70
CA TYR A 391 -15.90 2.99 0.72
C TYR A 391 -16.45 3.01 2.15
N LEU A 392 -16.03 2.04 2.99
CA LEU A 392 -16.41 1.97 4.40
C LEU A 392 -15.90 3.18 5.20
N LEU A 393 -14.62 3.55 5.03
CA LEU A 393 -14.04 4.70 5.72
C LEU A 393 -14.71 6.02 5.32
N GLY A 394 -15.15 6.12 4.06
CA GLY A 394 -15.81 7.26 3.44
C GLY A 394 -17.32 7.33 3.71
N SER A 395 -17.81 6.63 4.72
CA SER A 395 -19.24 6.59 5.07
C SER A 395 -20.10 6.15 3.88
N GLU A 396 -19.77 5.00 3.30
CA GLU A 396 -20.48 4.39 2.17
C GLU A 396 -20.42 5.25 0.90
N GLY A 397 -19.25 5.81 0.60
CA GLY A 397 -18.99 6.58 -0.64
C GLY A 397 -19.35 8.08 -0.55
N LYS A 398 -19.90 8.53 0.59
CA LYS A 398 -20.26 9.94 0.81
C LYS A 398 -19.03 10.86 0.82
N ALA A 399 -17.93 10.41 1.44
CA ALA A 399 -16.68 11.16 1.52
C ALA A 399 -15.54 10.49 0.74
N SER A 400 -14.70 11.29 0.07
CA SER A 400 -13.47 10.78 -0.53
C SER A 400 -12.44 10.48 0.55
N VAL A 401 -11.92 9.26 0.58
CA VAL A 401 -10.86 8.86 1.51
C VAL A 401 -9.61 8.54 0.72
N PRO A 402 -8.48 9.24 0.96
CA PRO A 402 -7.20 8.86 0.37
C PRO A 402 -6.82 7.41 0.68
N MET A 403 -6.42 6.67 -0.34
CA MET A 403 -6.14 5.23 -0.23
C MET A 403 -5.05 4.89 0.80
N ILE A 404 -4.14 5.84 1.07
CA ILE A 404 -3.10 5.70 2.10
C ILE A 404 -3.66 5.37 3.49
N TYR A 405 -4.88 5.82 3.82
CA TYR A 405 -5.51 5.51 5.10
C TYR A 405 -5.87 4.02 5.20
N ALA A 406 -6.38 3.42 4.14
CA ALA A 406 -6.66 1.98 4.09
C ALA A 406 -5.36 1.16 4.07
N ASN A 407 -4.34 1.61 3.32
CA ASN A 407 -3.03 0.96 3.31
C ASN A 407 -2.38 0.97 4.71
N LYS A 408 -2.38 2.13 5.40
CA LYS A 408 -1.85 2.24 6.77
C LYS A 408 -2.62 1.40 7.78
N ALA A 409 -3.94 1.26 7.61
CA ALA A 409 -4.75 0.39 8.46
C ALA A 409 -4.32 -1.08 8.37
N ILE A 410 -3.84 -1.52 7.21
CA ILE A 410 -3.34 -2.88 7.00
C ILE A 410 -1.88 -3.01 7.47
N SER A 411 -1.03 -2.05 7.08
CA SER A 411 0.41 -2.16 7.25
C SER A 411 0.89 -1.86 8.66
N ASN A 412 0.29 -0.91 9.37
CA ASN A 412 0.87 -0.34 10.58
C ASN A 412 0.54 -1.06 11.89
N PRO A 413 -0.68 -1.59 12.13
CA PRO A 413 -1.00 -2.22 13.40
C PRO A 413 -0.05 -3.37 13.73
N MET A 414 0.54 -3.28 14.91
CA MET A 414 1.61 -4.16 15.38
C MET A 414 1.31 -4.62 16.80
N VAL A 415 1.75 -5.82 17.15
CA VAL A 415 1.56 -6.39 18.48
C VAL A 415 2.89 -6.89 19.01
N LEU A 416 3.22 -6.46 20.22
CA LEU A 416 4.34 -6.97 20.99
C LEU A 416 3.81 -8.07 21.91
N ILE A 417 4.36 -9.27 21.81
CA ILE A 417 3.99 -10.40 22.65
C ILE A 417 5.19 -10.71 23.54
N GLN A 418 5.03 -10.49 24.85
CA GLN A 418 6.05 -10.77 25.85
C GLN A 418 5.69 -12.07 26.56
N ARG A 419 6.54 -13.08 26.40
CA ARG A 419 6.38 -14.34 27.11
C ARG A 419 7.09 -14.26 28.45
N LYS A 420 6.36 -14.46 29.55
CA LYS A 420 6.90 -14.75 30.89
C LYS A 420 6.35 -16.11 31.29
N SER A 421 7.20 -17.13 31.28
CA SER A 421 6.83 -18.53 31.56
C SER A 421 5.61 -19.02 30.75
N GLU A 422 4.56 -19.54 31.39
CA GLU A 422 3.35 -20.08 30.72
C GLU A 422 2.39 -18.98 30.21
N ASN A 423 2.58 -17.72 30.63
CA ASN A 423 1.69 -16.61 30.28
C ASN A 423 2.34 -15.67 29.27
N ALA A 424 1.56 -15.29 28.25
CA ALA A 424 1.95 -14.31 27.26
C ALA A 424 1.14 -13.02 27.47
N ILE A 425 1.83 -11.91 27.67
CA ILE A 425 1.22 -10.58 27.76
C ILE A 425 1.26 -9.95 26.37
N VAL A 426 0.12 -9.40 25.95
CA VAL A 426 -0.06 -8.82 24.61
C VAL A 426 -0.15 -7.30 24.72
N HIS A 427 0.68 -6.59 23.95
CA HIS A 427 0.67 -5.13 23.84
C HIS A 427 0.46 -4.70 22.38
N PRO A 428 -0.79 -4.42 21.97
CA PRO A 428 -1.09 -3.80 20.69
C PRO A 428 -0.51 -2.38 20.63
N ILE A 429 0.17 -2.06 19.53
CA ILE A 429 0.82 -0.78 19.27
C ILE A 429 0.55 -0.32 17.83
N HIS A 430 0.69 0.99 17.57
CA HIS A 430 0.46 1.59 16.25
C HIS A 430 -0.94 1.32 15.65
N LEU A 431 -1.97 1.26 16.51
CA LEU A 431 -3.37 1.19 16.11
C LEU A 431 -3.77 2.51 15.44
N THR A 432 -3.81 2.53 14.11
CA THR A 432 -4.25 3.74 13.38
C THR A 432 -5.75 3.98 13.56
N ASN A 433 -6.19 5.25 13.55
CA ASN A 433 -7.62 5.59 13.57
C ASN A 433 -8.40 4.87 12.44
N SER A 434 -7.79 4.76 11.26
CA SER A 434 -8.37 4.03 10.13
C SER A 434 -8.57 2.55 10.42
N PHE A 435 -7.62 1.90 11.11
CA PHE A 435 -7.76 0.51 11.55
C PHE A 435 -8.90 0.34 12.55
N LEU A 436 -8.95 1.19 13.59
CA LEU A 436 -10.00 1.13 14.61
C LEU A 436 -11.39 1.35 14.01
N LYS A 437 -11.53 2.33 13.11
CA LYS A 437 -12.78 2.60 12.40
C LYS A 437 -13.21 1.42 11.52
N LEU A 438 -12.28 0.85 10.73
CA LEU A 438 -12.57 -0.31 9.90
C LEU A 438 -12.94 -1.55 10.73
N ALA A 439 -12.20 -1.82 11.80
CA ALA A 439 -12.47 -2.95 12.69
C ALA A 439 -13.89 -2.85 13.27
N ASN A 440 -14.31 -1.66 13.71
CA ASN A 440 -15.66 -1.41 14.19
C ASN A 440 -16.72 -1.60 13.08
N LEU A 441 -16.52 -1.00 11.90
CA LEU A 441 -17.45 -1.12 10.76
C LEU A 441 -17.60 -2.57 10.26
N LEU A 442 -16.55 -3.38 10.41
CA LEU A 442 -16.56 -4.81 10.08
C LEU A 442 -17.08 -5.69 11.25
N GLY A 443 -17.54 -5.10 12.35
CA GLY A 443 -18.07 -5.84 13.51
C GLY A 443 -17.01 -6.70 14.21
N MET A 444 -15.74 -6.29 14.17
CA MET A 444 -14.68 -6.96 14.93
C MET A 444 -14.78 -6.57 16.41
N LYS A 445 -14.38 -7.50 17.29
CA LYS A 445 -14.29 -7.20 18.73
C LYS A 445 -13.29 -6.06 18.97
N LYS A 446 -13.56 -5.25 19.99
CA LYS A 446 -12.68 -4.15 20.37
C LYS A 446 -11.38 -4.72 20.96
N ILE A 447 -10.26 -4.15 20.55
CA ILE A 447 -8.95 -4.46 21.11
C ILE A 447 -8.78 -3.64 22.39
N GLU A 448 -8.65 -4.32 23.53
CA GLU A 448 -8.39 -3.75 24.84
C GLU A 448 -6.92 -3.86 25.25
N GLU A 449 -6.50 -3.03 26.21
CA GLU A 449 -5.19 -3.16 26.83
C GLU A 449 -5.17 -4.35 27.80
N ASN A 450 -4.06 -5.10 27.83
CA ASN A 450 -3.85 -6.25 28.73
C ASN A 450 -4.67 -7.53 28.44
N MET A 451 -5.10 -7.75 27.20
CA MET A 451 -5.67 -9.04 26.79
C MET A 451 -4.66 -10.19 26.90
N SER A 452 -5.14 -11.38 27.24
CA SER A 452 -4.37 -12.61 27.06
C SER A 452 -4.15 -12.89 25.57
N LEU A 453 -3.15 -13.73 25.25
CA LEU A 453 -2.90 -14.15 23.87
C LEU A 453 -4.15 -14.77 23.22
N ARG A 454 -4.86 -15.65 23.92
CA ARG A 454 -6.06 -16.32 23.38
C ARG A 454 -7.19 -15.33 23.10
N GLU A 455 -7.41 -14.37 23.99
CA GLU A 455 -8.42 -13.32 23.78
C GLU A 455 -8.06 -12.45 22.59
N PHE A 456 -6.78 -12.07 22.47
CA PHE A 456 -6.31 -11.29 21.33
C PHE A 456 -6.45 -12.06 20.02
N GLU A 457 -6.02 -13.32 19.97
CA GLU A 457 -6.16 -14.21 18.82
C GLU A 457 -7.63 -14.36 18.38
N ALA A 458 -8.54 -14.53 19.33
CA ALA A 458 -9.97 -14.58 19.07
C ALA A 458 -10.53 -13.24 18.56
N CYS A 459 -9.99 -12.11 19.06
CA CYS A 459 -10.39 -10.76 18.66
C CYS A 459 -9.98 -10.45 17.22
N VAL A 460 -8.73 -10.75 16.85
CA VAL A 460 -8.19 -10.44 15.51
C VAL A 460 -8.37 -11.60 14.53
N LYS A 461 -8.85 -12.75 15.00
CA LYS A 461 -8.95 -14.02 14.26
C LYS A 461 -7.63 -14.44 13.61
N LEU A 462 -6.49 -14.19 14.24
CA LEU A 462 -5.18 -14.62 13.75
C LEU A 462 -4.50 -15.44 14.84
N ASN A 463 -3.72 -16.44 14.43
CA ASN A 463 -2.91 -17.22 15.36
C ASN A 463 -1.48 -16.67 15.32
N PHE A 464 -0.78 -16.66 16.46
CA PHE A 464 0.61 -16.24 16.54
C PHE A 464 1.49 -17.45 16.83
N LYS A 465 2.24 -17.92 15.83
CA LYS A 465 3.31 -18.91 16.03
C LYS A 465 4.46 -18.22 16.79
N LEU A 466 4.54 -18.45 18.10
CA LEU A 466 5.54 -17.87 19.02
C LEU A 466 6.79 -18.72 19.18
#